data_AF-A0A2I1GCQ8-F1
#
_entry.id   AF-A0A2I1GCQ8-F1
#
_cell.length_a   1.000
_cell.length_b   1.000
_cell.length_c   1.000
_cell.angle_alpha   90.00
_cell.angle_beta   90.00
_cell.angle_gamma   90.00
#
_symmetry.space_group_name_H-M   'P 1'
#
loop_
_entity.id
_entity.type
_entity.pdbx_description
1 polymer ?
#
loop_
_entity_poly.entity_id
_entity_poly.type
_entity_poly.pdbx_seq_one_letter_code
_entity_poly.pdbx_strand_id
1 'polypeptide(L)'
;MHIFEKIGYRLNMSICTGISNEINNVELLFAKSLYGSLNDTKIINDTTNHQNVSLIDNYSYYWLNITTNINNNISETISHNFSDPYCNPHTIPNNLLSLNFESFQYFNDKSQLIFNIDDINSDKFYIINSDKNNYINNGDDYDIGIIEAAHFSLYLGRAYFVSYKPIIVNNNNGNNEDIFKYKLELNPRLEQLPIQLESNEVRVKVFPLSDARIARFETTRKYGYTDLISNLGGFYGAIAGIFSLFFGMQRHEPWGLAQKYLFSCTQCRKSLKRYFAKKYVSSAGIPLVEKVNKRPEGSSLEERVQILESLLQDYYLDDYYLKKIKDVRTKHKKLLKKYSRKDNENTELNASLV
;
A
#
# COMPACT_ATOMS: atom_id res chain seq x y z
N MET A 1 -0.49 14.71 -10.79
CA MET A 1 -1.03 15.97 -11.34
C MET A 1 -1.75 16.65 -10.19
N HIS A 2 -1.13 17.67 -9.58
CA HIS A 2 -1.72 18.41 -8.46
C HIS A 2 -2.64 19.47 -9.06
N ILE A 3 -3.95 19.29 -8.90
CA ILE A 3 -4.94 20.32 -9.25
C ILE A 3 -4.93 21.31 -8.09
N PHE A 4 -4.56 22.57 -8.38
CA PHE A 4 -4.53 23.66 -7.41
C PHE A 4 -5.69 24.60 -7.72
N GLU A 5 -6.82 24.41 -7.04
CA GLU A 5 -7.84 25.46 -6.94
C GLU A 5 -7.72 26.10 -5.55
N LYS A 6 -7.95 27.42 -5.45
CA LYS A 6 -8.05 28.09 -4.15
C LYS A 6 -9.37 27.66 -3.52
N ILE A 7 -9.29 26.79 -2.53
CA ILE A 7 -10.46 26.24 -1.84
C ILE A 7 -10.48 26.85 -0.43
N GLY A 8 -11.58 27.45 -0.01
CA GLY A 8 -11.74 27.87 1.39
C GLY A 8 -11.97 26.64 2.28
N TYR A 9 -11.78 26.78 3.59
CA TYR A 9 -12.04 25.67 4.50
C TYR A 9 -12.77 26.08 5.78
N ARG A 10 -13.49 25.13 6.36
CA ARG A 10 -14.20 25.23 7.63
C ARG A 10 -13.74 24.12 8.55
N LEU A 11 -13.40 24.47 9.78
CA LEU A 11 -13.08 23.54 10.85
C LEU A 11 -14.09 23.73 11.98
N ASN A 12 -14.82 22.68 12.32
CA ASN A 12 -15.73 22.67 13.46
C ASN A 12 -15.10 21.92 14.63
N MET A 13 -15.21 22.50 15.81
CA MET A 13 -14.69 21.96 17.05
C MET A 13 -15.73 22.09 18.15
N SER A 14 -15.76 21.14 19.07
CA SER A 14 -16.51 21.24 20.33
C SER A 14 -15.58 21.53 21.50
N ILE A 15 -16.07 22.37 22.40
CA ILE A 15 -15.40 22.76 23.63
C ILE A 15 -16.29 22.36 24.79
N CYS A 16 -15.74 21.57 25.70
CA CYS A 16 -16.50 20.95 26.78
C CYS A 16 -15.78 21.12 28.12
N THR A 17 -16.55 21.36 29.18
CA THR A 17 -16.04 21.52 30.55
C THR A 17 -16.74 20.54 31.50
N GLY A 18 -16.13 20.34 32.67
CA GLY A 18 -16.76 19.59 33.76
C GLY A 18 -18.04 20.28 34.26
N ILE A 19 -18.94 19.52 34.90
CA ILE A 19 -20.25 19.99 35.37
C ILE A 19 -20.18 21.26 36.24
N SER A 20 -19.12 21.41 37.04
CA SER A 20 -18.96 22.56 37.93
C SER A 20 -18.46 23.83 37.22
N ASN A 21 -18.17 23.77 35.92
CA ASN A 21 -17.51 24.84 35.20
C ASN A 21 -18.35 25.25 34.00
N GLU A 22 -19.17 26.27 34.16
CA GLU A 22 -19.94 26.82 33.05
C GLU A 22 -19.00 27.60 32.13
N ILE A 23 -19.10 27.38 30.82
CA ILE A 23 -18.38 28.18 29.83
C ILE A 23 -19.14 29.52 29.72
N ASN A 24 -18.58 30.54 30.35
CA ASN A 24 -19.21 31.86 30.44
C ASN A 24 -19.16 32.60 29.10
N ASN A 25 -17.99 32.58 28.45
CA ASN A 25 -17.79 33.27 27.18
C ASN A 25 -16.63 32.65 26.39
N VAL A 26 -16.80 32.56 25.08
CA VAL A 26 -15.75 32.24 24.12
C VAL A 26 -15.64 33.41 23.15
N GLU A 27 -14.54 34.16 23.24
CA GLU A 27 -14.28 35.29 22.37
C GLU A 27 -13.30 34.92 21.26
N LEU A 28 -13.66 35.28 20.04
CA LEU A 28 -12.84 35.12 18.86
C LEU A 28 -12.04 36.40 18.63
N LEU A 29 -10.73 36.34 18.88
CA LEU A 29 -9.80 37.44 18.62
C LEU A 29 -9.18 37.24 17.23
N PHE A 30 -9.63 38.03 16.26
CA PHE A 30 -9.11 37.98 14.88
C PHE A 30 -7.82 38.77 14.75
N ALA A 31 -6.83 38.17 14.08
CA ALA A 31 -5.85 38.95 13.36
C ALA A 31 -6.46 39.43 12.05
N LYS A 32 -6.71 40.74 11.97
CA LYS A 32 -7.32 41.45 10.84
C LYS A 32 -6.87 40.89 9.48
N SER A 33 -7.76 40.20 8.77
CA SER A 33 -7.56 39.82 7.37
C SER A 33 -7.39 41.10 6.52
N LEU A 34 -6.35 41.13 5.70
CA LEU A 34 -6.04 42.22 4.76
C LEU A 34 -7.06 42.34 3.60
N TYR A 35 -7.96 41.38 3.44
CA TYR A 35 -9.01 41.39 2.43
C TYR A 35 -10.38 41.12 3.06
N GLY A 36 -11.34 41.98 2.76
CA GLY A 36 -12.62 42.11 3.45
C GLY A 36 -13.44 40.82 3.62
N SER A 37 -13.97 40.69 4.83
CA SER A 37 -15.26 40.08 5.21
C SER A 37 -15.68 38.77 4.55
N LEU A 38 -15.43 37.67 5.26
CA LEU A 38 -16.44 36.62 5.48
C LEU A 38 -16.54 36.40 6.98
N ASN A 39 -17.54 37.03 7.61
CA ASN A 39 -17.81 37.02 9.05
C ASN A 39 -18.58 35.76 9.50
N ASP A 40 -18.26 34.58 8.96
CA ASP A 40 -19.11 33.40 9.17
C ASP A 40 -18.57 32.44 10.26
N THR A 41 -17.51 32.81 10.98
CA THR A 41 -17.13 32.07 12.19
C THR A 41 -18.27 32.15 13.21
N LYS A 42 -18.81 30.99 13.58
CA LYS A 42 -20.01 30.91 14.41
C LYS A 42 -19.68 30.18 15.69
N ILE A 43 -20.05 30.78 16.81
CA ILE A 43 -20.07 30.13 18.12
C ILE A 43 -21.53 29.81 18.39
N ILE A 44 -21.82 28.53 18.61
CA ILE A 44 -23.15 28.03 18.96
C ILE A 44 -23.06 27.50 20.38
N ASN A 45 -23.75 28.18 21.30
CA ASN A 45 -23.90 27.71 22.67
C ASN A 45 -24.95 26.60 22.64
N ASP A 46 -24.51 25.36 22.88
CA ASP A 46 -25.39 24.20 22.92
C ASP A 46 -25.90 23.98 24.36
N THR A 47 -24.98 23.92 25.32
CA THR A 47 -25.30 23.93 26.75
C THR A 47 -24.32 24.82 27.52
N THR A 48 -24.55 25.01 28.83
CA THR A 48 -23.63 25.77 29.69
C THR A 48 -22.23 25.17 29.74
N ASN A 49 -22.09 23.86 29.53
CA ASN A 49 -20.82 23.14 29.60
C ASN A 49 -20.33 22.66 28.21
N HIS A 50 -21.04 23.02 27.14
CA HIS A 50 -20.74 22.61 25.77
C HIS A 50 -20.92 23.75 24.78
N GLN A 51 -19.86 24.11 24.06
CA GLN A 51 -19.90 25.10 23.00
C GLN A 51 -19.29 24.58 21.70
N ASN A 52 -19.99 24.81 20.59
CA ASN A 52 -19.51 24.48 19.25
C ASN A 52 -18.91 25.72 18.59
N VAL A 53 -17.68 25.58 18.09
CA VAL A 53 -16.92 26.63 17.44
C VAL A 53 -16.66 26.24 15.99
N SER A 54 -17.18 27.03 15.07
CA SER A 54 -16.92 26.90 13.63
C SER A 54 -15.93 27.97 13.18
N LEU A 55 -14.75 27.55 12.73
CA LEU A 55 -13.69 28.39 12.19
C LEU A 55 -13.73 28.33 10.65
N ILE A 56 -13.95 29.46 9.98
CA ILE A 56 -14.09 29.53 8.51
C ILE A 56 -13.04 30.50 7.98
N ASP A 57 -12.03 30.00 7.26
CA ASP A 57 -10.92 30.86 6.83
C ASP A 57 -10.51 30.74 5.37
N ASN A 58 -9.92 31.84 4.91
CA ASN A 58 -9.16 31.95 3.68
C ASN A 58 -7.66 32.29 3.90
N TYR A 59 -7.24 32.86 5.04
CA TYR A 59 -5.87 33.40 5.26
C TYR A 59 -5.34 33.52 6.71
N SER A 60 -6.09 33.17 7.75
CA SER A 60 -5.85 33.64 9.12
C SER A 60 -5.53 32.51 10.12
N TYR A 61 -5.18 32.94 11.33
CA TYR A 61 -5.08 32.11 12.53
C TYR A 61 -6.13 32.61 13.52
N TYR A 62 -6.68 31.71 14.32
CA TYR A 62 -7.73 32.05 15.27
C TYR A 62 -7.20 32.02 16.68
N TRP A 63 -7.49 33.07 17.45
CA TRP A 63 -7.35 33.05 18.89
C TRP A 63 -8.72 32.91 19.52
N LEU A 64 -8.88 31.86 20.32
CA LEU A 64 -10.03 31.60 21.16
C LEU A 64 -9.65 31.99 22.59
N ASN A 65 -10.34 32.98 23.14
CA ASN A 65 -10.25 33.31 24.56
C ASN A 65 -11.46 32.71 25.26
N ILE A 66 -11.24 31.66 26.05
CA ILE A 66 -12.29 30.90 26.70
C ILE A 66 -12.26 31.25 28.18
N THR A 67 -13.39 31.69 28.70
CA THR A 67 -13.55 32.01 30.12
C THR A 67 -14.59 31.08 30.73
N THR A 68 -14.25 30.52 31.88
CA THR A 68 -15.14 29.62 32.64
C THR A 68 -15.58 30.31 33.93
N ASN A 69 -16.79 30.00 34.37
CA ASN A 69 -17.26 30.33 35.70
C ASN A 69 -17.11 29.08 36.57
N ILE A 70 -16.20 29.12 37.54
CA ILE A 70 -15.97 28.00 38.45
C ILE A 70 -17.08 28.04 39.49
N ASN A 71 -18.15 27.30 39.25
CA ASN A 71 -19.31 27.23 40.11
C ASN A 71 -19.19 25.97 40.97
N ASN A 72 -18.80 26.13 42.25
CA ASN A 72 -18.60 25.00 43.17
C ASN A 72 -19.91 24.27 43.57
N ASN A 73 -21.06 24.67 43.02
CA ASN A 73 -22.36 24.06 43.33
C ASN A 73 -22.67 22.92 42.35
N ILE A 74 -22.41 21.69 42.79
CA ILE A 74 -22.51 20.44 42.01
C ILE A 74 -23.99 20.01 41.77
N SER A 75 -24.99 20.84 42.09
CA SER A 75 -26.39 20.39 42.15
C SER A 75 -27.18 20.49 40.85
N GLU A 76 -26.58 20.88 39.72
CA GLU A 76 -27.31 20.89 38.45
C GLU A 76 -27.36 19.50 37.82
N THR A 77 -28.53 18.88 37.88
CA THR A 77 -28.86 17.67 37.12
C THR A 77 -28.99 18.02 35.64
N ILE A 78 -27.93 17.85 34.86
CA ILE A 78 -27.96 18.01 33.41
C ILE A 78 -28.78 16.85 32.82
N SER A 79 -29.94 17.13 32.24
CA SER A 79 -30.86 16.13 31.69
C SER A 79 -30.53 15.68 30.26
N HIS A 80 -29.33 15.99 29.76
CA HIS A 80 -28.95 15.73 28.37
C HIS A 80 -28.19 14.42 28.24
N ASN A 81 -28.64 13.55 27.33
CA ASN A 81 -27.87 12.37 26.93
C ASN A 81 -26.66 12.84 26.11
N PHE A 82 -25.48 12.85 26.74
CA PHE A 82 -24.22 13.05 26.04
C PHE A 82 -23.86 11.77 25.30
N SER A 83 -24.11 11.76 23.99
CA SER A 83 -23.71 10.66 23.10
C SER A 83 -22.25 10.77 22.63
N ASP A 84 -21.60 11.93 22.81
CA ASP A 84 -20.20 12.13 22.47
C ASP A 84 -19.28 11.58 23.58
N PRO A 85 -18.44 10.56 23.30
CA PRO A 85 -17.53 9.99 24.29
C PRO A 85 -16.45 10.97 24.79
N TYR A 86 -16.12 12.02 24.02
CA TYR A 86 -15.04 12.96 24.35
C TYR A 86 -15.54 14.29 24.94
N CYS A 87 -16.86 14.48 24.94
CA CYS A 87 -17.54 15.68 25.42
C CYS A 87 -18.65 15.34 26.43
N ASN A 88 -18.29 14.54 27.44
CA ASN A 88 -19.16 14.26 28.58
C ASN A 88 -18.72 15.10 29.81
N PRO A 89 -19.50 16.10 30.24
CA PRO A 89 -19.18 16.90 31.43
C PRO A 89 -18.97 16.10 32.71
N HIS A 90 -19.51 14.88 32.80
CA HIS A 90 -19.35 14.01 33.97
C HIS A 90 -17.94 13.41 34.08
N THR A 91 -17.20 13.32 32.98
CA THR A 91 -15.86 12.70 32.94
C THR A 91 -14.74 13.74 32.94
N ILE A 92 -15.03 14.99 32.61
CA ILE A 92 -14.05 16.07 32.50
C ILE A 92 -13.80 16.68 33.89
N PRO A 93 -12.55 16.68 34.41
CA PRO A 93 -12.22 17.31 35.67
C PRO A 93 -12.42 18.84 35.66
N ASN A 94 -12.73 19.40 36.82
CA ASN A 94 -13.04 20.84 37.01
C ASN A 94 -11.84 21.78 36.78
N ASN A 95 -10.65 21.28 36.48
CA ASN A 95 -9.49 22.10 36.13
C ASN A 95 -9.10 21.93 34.65
N LEU A 96 -9.92 21.23 33.88
CA LEU A 96 -9.68 20.87 32.50
C LEU A 96 -10.84 21.32 31.59
N LEU A 97 -10.46 21.59 30.36
CA LEU A 97 -11.34 21.88 29.24
C LEU A 97 -10.99 20.90 28.12
N SER A 98 -11.99 20.18 27.61
CA SER A 98 -11.84 19.29 26.46
C SER A 98 -12.07 20.07 25.18
N LEU A 99 -11.18 19.92 24.21
CA LEU A 99 -11.30 20.47 22.85
C LEU A 99 -11.29 19.30 21.87
N ASN A 100 -12.36 19.13 21.10
CA ASN A 100 -12.54 18.05 20.14
C ASN A 100 -12.70 18.58 18.71
N PHE A 101 -12.12 17.90 17.72
CA PHE A 101 -12.19 18.25 16.30
C PHE A 101 -13.28 17.44 15.61
N GLU A 102 -14.46 18.04 15.39
CA GLU A 102 -15.65 17.32 14.94
C GLU A 102 -15.72 17.12 13.44
N SER A 103 -15.40 18.16 12.68
CA SER A 103 -15.48 18.10 11.23
C SER A 103 -14.59 19.12 10.55
N PHE A 104 -14.19 18.78 9.33
CA PHE A 104 -13.40 19.62 8.47
C PHE A 104 -14.00 19.63 7.08
N GLN A 105 -14.14 20.80 6.47
CA GLN A 105 -14.80 20.97 5.20
C GLN A 105 -13.95 21.83 4.29
N TYR A 106 -13.79 21.40 3.05
CA TYR A 106 -13.25 22.19 1.96
C TYR A 106 -14.43 22.71 1.12
N PHE A 107 -14.47 24.00 0.84
CA PHE A 107 -15.49 24.59 -0.03
C PHE A 107 -14.83 25.42 -1.14
N ASN A 108 -15.27 25.16 -2.36
CA ASN A 108 -14.98 25.94 -3.54
C ASN A 108 -16.31 26.43 -4.13
N ASP A 109 -16.28 27.47 -4.97
CA ASP A 109 -17.47 28.02 -5.66
C ASP A 109 -18.25 26.96 -6.47
N LYS A 110 -17.62 25.80 -6.74
CA LYS A 110 -18.16 24.71 -7.56
C LYS A 110 -18.29 23.36 -6.84
N SER A 111 -17.75 23.18 -5.63
CA SER A 111 -17.77 21.88 -4.95
C SER A 111 -17.47 21.97 -3.46
N GLN A 112 -18.04 21.05 -2.68
CA GLN A 112 -17.82 20.91 -1.24
C GLN A 112 -17.37 19.48 -0.90
N LEU A 113 -16.28 19.37 -0.15
CA LEU A 113 -15.83 18.11 0.48
C LEU A 113 -15.98 18.25 1.99
N ILE A 114 -16.74 17.37 2.62
CA ILE A 114 -17.07 17.41 4.06
C ILE A 114 -16.55 16.13 4.72
N PHE A 115 -15.83 16.26 5.83
CA PHE A 115 -15.31 15.17 6.65
C PHE A 115 -15.80 15.33 8.09
N ASN A 116 -16.42 14.28 8.66
CA ASN A 116 -17.01 14.28 10.01
C ASN A 116 -16.48 13.11 10.86
N ILE A 117 -16.61 13.18 12.19
CA ILE A 117 -16.37 12.04 13.09
C ILE A 117 -17.46 10.97 12.84
N ASP A 118 -17.03 9.71 12.79
CA ASP A 118 -17.88 8.52 12.64
C ASP A 118 -19.11 8.56 13.56
N ASP A 119 -20.28 8.76 12.96
CA ASP A 119 -21.54 8.41 13.60
C ASP A 119 -22.13 7.23 12.84
N ILE A 120 -21.84 6.02 13.33
CA ILE A 120 -22.22 4.72 12.74
C ILE A 120 -23.75 4.61 12.54
N ASN A 121 -24.55 5.53 13.09
CA ASN A 121 -26.01 5.54 13.02
C ASN A 121 -26.64 6.77 12.34
N SER A 122 -25.87 7.72 11.80
CA SER A 122 -26.46 8.82 11.02
C SER A 122 -26.26 8.62 9.52
N ASP A 123 -27.38 8.59 8.81
CA ASP A 123 -27.47 8.38 7.38
C ASP A 123 -26.55 9.31 6.57
N LYS A 124 -25.66 8.69 5.77
CA LYS A 124 -25.11 9.13 4.48
C LYS A 124 -24.67 10.61 4.36
N PHE A 125 -23.36 10.82 4.21
CA PHE A 125 -22.78 12.14 3.87
C PHE A 125 -22.22 12.19 2.44
N TYR A 126 -22.32 13.37 1.82
CA TYR A 126 -22.19 13.61 0.38
C TYR A 126 -20.90 14.38 0.05
N ILE A 127 -20.19 13.99 -1.01
CA ILE A 127 -19.39 14.94 -1.81
C ILE A 127 -20.39 15.70 -2.69
N ILE A 128 -20.66 16.98 -2.38
CA ILE A 128 -21.52 17.81 -3.22
C ILE A 128 -20.64 18.49 -4.27
N ASN A 129 -20.59 17.91 -5.46
CA ASN A 129 -20.05 18.59 -6.64
C ASN A 129 -21.17 19.49 -7.21
N SER A 130 -21.09 20.80 -6.99
CA SER A 130 -22.11 21.78 -7.42
C SER A 130 -22.24 21.91 -8.95
N ASP A 131 -21.29 21.38 -9.72
CA ASP A 131 -21.31 21.44 -11.18
C ASP A 131 -22.30 20.45 -11.85
N LYS A 132 -23.02 19.62 -11.08
CA LYS A 132 -24.08 18.75 -11.63
C LYS A 132 -25.43 19.04 -10.98
N ASN A 133 -26.09 20.09 -11.47
CA ASN A 133 -27.55 20.30 -11.34
C ASN A 133 -28.37 19.25 -12.13
N ASN A 134 -27.96 17.98 -12.08
CA ASN A 134 -28.78 16.89 -12.56
C ASN A 134 -29.20 16.08 -11.34
N TYR A 135 -30.52 15.95 -11.17
CA TYR A 135 -31.13 14.84 -10.43
C TYR A 135 -30.49 13.54 -10.92
N ILE A 136 -29.53 13.01 -10.17
CA ILE A 136 -28.94 11.71 -10.45
C ILE A 136 -29.63 10.73 -9.51
N ASN A 137 -30.47 9.94 -10.15
CA ASN A 137 -31.24 8.84 -9.57
C ASN A 137 -30.33 7.87 -8.81
N ASN A 138 -30.84 7.40 -7.67
CA ASN A 138 -30.51 6.16 -6.97
C ASN A 138 -29.42 5.29 -7.61
N GLY A 139 -28.21 5.29 -7.05
CA GLY A 139 -27.22 4.25 -7.33
C GLY A 139 -25.74 4.62 -7.30
N ASP A 140 -25.39 5.90 -7.27
CA ASP A 140 -23.98 6.31 -7.40
C ASP A 140 -23.31 6.54 -6.03
N ASP A 141 -22.30 5.72 -5.78
CA ASP A 141 -21.31 5.69 -4.70
C ASP A 141 -21.05 7.05 -4.05
N TYR A 142 -21.54 7.25 -2.83
CA TYR A 142 -21.12 8.39 -2.02
C TYR A 142 -19.72 8.11 -1.49
N ASP A 143 -18.75 8.90 -1.92
CA ASP A 143 -17.38 8.85 -1.40
C ASP A 143 -17.38 9.42 0.04
N ILE A 144 -17.65 8.59 1.05
CA ILE A 144 -17.73 9.01 2.45
C ILE A 144 -16.32 9.28 3.00
N GLY A 145 -16.13 10.45 3.60
CA GLY A 145 -14.89 10.90 4.24
C GLY A 145 -14.98 10.94 5.76
N ILE A 146 -14.14 10.20 6.47
CA ILE A 146 -14.04 10.25 7.95
C ILE A 146 -12.92 11.20 8.37
N ILE A 147 -13.10 11.93 9.47
CA ILE A 147 -12.01 12.59 10.18
C ILE A 147 -11.53 11.71 11.34
N GLU A 148 -10.21 11.53 11.46
CA GLU A 148 -9.66 10.89 12.66
C GLU A 148 -9.89 11.81 13.87
N ALA A 149 -10.70 11.35 14.82
CA ALA A 149 -11.05 12.12 16.01
C ALA A 149 -9.78 12.48 16.78
N ALA A 150 -9.60 13.78 17.03
CA ALA A 150 -8.52 14.30 17.83
C ALA A 150 -9.08 15.15 18.95
N HIS A 151 -8.73 14.82 20.18
CA HIS A 151 -9.17 15.53 21.38
C HIS A 151 -7.97 15.97 22.21
N PHE A 152 -8.10 17.13 22.86
CA PHE A 152 -7.09 17.67 23.77
C PHE A 152 -7.73 18.07 25.09
N SER A 153 -7.06 17.74 26.19
CA SER A 153 -7.40 18.25 27.52
C SER A 153 -6.50 19.43 27.86
N LEU A 154 -7.10 20.60 28.07
CA LEU A 154 -6.44 21.87 28.31
C LEU A 154 -6.64 22.28 29.77
N TYR A 155 -5.55 22.51 30.50
CA TYR A 155 -5.63 23.06 31.85
C TYR A 155 -6.03 24.53 31.83
N LEU A 156 -6.92 24.90 32.74
CA LEU A 156 -7.27 26.29 33.02
C LEU A 156 -6.04 27.09 33.50
N GLY A 157 -6.05 28.41 33.25
CA GLY A 157 -4.96 29.32 33.59
C GLY A 157 -3.75 29.26 32.64
N ARG A 158 -3.91 28.68 31.43
CA ARG A 158 -2.82 28.45 30.48
C ARG A 158 -3.20 28.82 29.06
N ALA A 159 -2.17 29.08 28.25
CA ALA A 159 -2.31 29.33 26.83
C ALA A 159 -1.69 28.20 25.99
N TYR A 160 -2.31 27.88 24.86
CA TYR A 160 -1.95 26.77 23.99
C TYR A 160 -1.92 27.17 22.52
N PHE A 161 -1.06 26.51 21.77
CA PHE A 161 -1.05 26.47 20.32
C PHE A 161 -1.52 25.09 19.86
N VAL A 162 -2.53 25.08 19.01
CA VAL A 162 -3.00 23.89 18.30
C VAL A 162 -2.72 24.09 16.84
N SER A 163 -1.81 23.27 16.32
CA SER A 163 -1.43 23.31 14.91
C SER A 163 -1.86 22.03 14.22
N TYR A 164 -2.35 22.11 12.98
CA TYR A 164 -2.83 20.92 12.26
C TYR A 164 -2.38 20.91 10.80
N LYS A 165 -2.36 19.72 10.19
CA LYS A 165 -1.95 19.52 8.80
C LYS A 165 -2.92 18.56 8.11
N PRO A 166 -3.93 19.06 7.38
CA PRO A 166 -4.93 18.21 6.76
C PRO A 166 -4.32 17.40 5.61
N ILE A 167 -4.48 16.08 5.66
CA ILE A 167 -4.05 15.13 4.62
C ILE A 167 -5.22 14.20 4.31
N ILE A 168 -5.66 14.18 3.05
CA ILE A 168 -6.71 13.26 2.58
C ILE A 168 -6.02 12.01 2.06
N VAL A 169 -6.21 10.91 2.77
CA VAL A 169 -5.69 9.59 2.42
C VAL A 169 -6.79 8.82 1.70
N ASN A 170 -6.50 8.36 0.48
CA ASN A 170 -7.38 7.46 -0.24
C ASN A 170 -7.14 6.01 0.25
N ASN A 171 -8.16 5.41 0.85
CA ASN A 171 -8.16 4.04 1.35
C ASN A 171 -8.83 3.08 0.35
N ASN A 172 -8.50 3.17 -0.92
CA ASN A 172 -8.84 2.16 -1.92
C ASN A 172 -8.05 0.87 -1.63
N ASN A 173 -8.44 0.16 -0.58
CA ASN A 173 -8.15 -1.26 -0.45
C ASN A 173 -8.97 -1.95 -1.54
N GLY A 174 -8.33 -2.68 -2.45
CA GLY A 174 -9.01 -3.39 -3.55
C GLY A 174 -9.96 -4.53 -3.11
N ASN A 175 -10.34 -4.54 -1.83
CA ASN A 175 -11.32 -5.42 -1.24
C ASN A 175 -12.52 -4.54 -0.85
N ASN A 176 -13.70 -4.88 -1.34
CA ASN A 176 -14.96 -4.12 -1.22
C ASN A 176 -15.52 -4.00 0.23
N GLU A 177 -14.67 -4.01 1.26
CA GLU A 177 -15.09 -4.03 2.67
C GLU A 177 -14.95 -2.68 3.38
N ASP A 178 -14.20 -1.72 2.84
CA ASP A 178 -14.11 -0.40 3.45
C ASP A 178 -15.21 0.52 2.87
N ILE A 179 -16.20 0.84 3.70
CA ILE A 179 -17.33 1.75 3.39
C ILE A 179 -16.81 3.18 3.06
N PHE A 180 -15.61 3.51 3.50
CA PHE A 180 -15.03 4.85 3.41
C PHE A 180 -13.85 4.89 2.44
N LYS A 181 -14.03 5.62 1.34
CA LYS A 181 -13.03 5.75 0.28
C LYS A 181 -11.91 6.72 0.63
N TYR A 182 -12.22 7.73 1.44
CA TYR A 182 -11.25 8.75 1.86
C TYR A 182 -11.24 8.88 3.39
N LYS A 183 -10.05 9.03 3.96
CA LYS A 183 -9.83 9.34 5.37
C LYS A 183 -9.09 10.67 5.45
N LEU A 184 -9.58 11.62 6.24
CA LEU A 184 -8.89 12.86 6.54
C LEU A 184 -8.11 12.70 7.85
N GLU A 185 -6.79 12.84 7.72
CA GLU A 185 -5.88 12.88 8.85
C GLU A 185 -5.48 14.34 9.10
N LEU A 186 -5.89 14.90 10.24
CA LEU A 186 -5.49 16.26 10.63
C LEU A 186 -4.12 16.30 11.32
N ASN A 187 -3.73 15.21 11.99
CA ASN A 187 -2.50 15.12 12.79
C ASN A 187 -2.23 16.36 13.67
N PRO A 188 -3.18 16.77 14.53
CA PRO A 188 -3.03 18.00 15.28
C PRO A 188 -1.96 17.87 16.36
N ARG A 189 -1.28 18.98 16.65
CA ARG A 189 -0.22 19.08 17.65
C ARG A 189 -0.54 20.19 18.63
N LEU A 190 -0.48 19.85 19.91
CA LEU A 190 -0.68 20.78 21.01
C LEU A 190 0.67 21.20 21.59
N GLU A 191 0.89 22.50 21.70
CA GLU A 191 2.05 23.10 22.39
C GLU A 191 1.55 24.06 23.47
N GLN A 192 2.05 23.90 24.70
CA GLN A 192 1.70 24.79 25.80
C GLN A 192 2.68 25.98 25.83
N LEU A 193 2.14 27.19 25.97
CA LEU A 193 2.93 28.39 26.16
C LEU A 193 3.28 28.58 27.65
N PRO A 194 4.47 29.12 27.96
CA PRO A 194 4.87 29.48 29.32
C PRO A 194 4.22 30.80 29.77
N ILE A 195 2.91 30.94 29.54
CA ILE A 195 2.11 32.10 29.93
C ILE A 195 1.12 31.65 30.99
N GLN A 196 1.12 32.36 32.12
CA GLN A 196 0.18 32.13 33.21
C GLN A 196 -0.98 33.12 33.04
N LEU A 197 -2.18 32.59 32.88
CA LEU A 197 -3.43 33.35 32.80
C LEU A 197 -4.17 33.26 34.14
N GLU A 198 -5.27 34.00 34.25
CA GLU A 198 -6.22 33.85 35.36
C GLU A 198 -6.73 32.41 35.44
N SER A 199 -7.00 31.92 36.66
CA SER A 199 -7.28 30.50 36.91
C SER A 199 -8.51 29.95 36.19
N ASN A 200 -9.36 30.81 35.65
CA ASN A 200 -10.59 30.47 34.93
C ASN A 200 -10.51 30.75 33.42
N GLU A 201 -9.35 31.18 32.91
CA GLU A 201 -9.13 31.51 31.50
C GLU A 201 -8.28 30.46 30.78
N VAL A 202 -8.62 30.17 29.52
CA VAL A 202 -7.80 29.40 28.58
C VAL A 202 -7.72 30.16 27.28
N ARG A 203 -6.50 30.35 26.76
CA ARG A 203 -6.30 30.92 25.42
C ARG A 203 -5.77 29.87 24.46
N VAL A 204 -6.46 29.67 23.35
CA VAL A 204 -6.05 28.68 22.34
C VAL A 204 -5.85 29.39 21.01
N LYS A 205 -4.66 29.27 20.43
CA LYS A 205 -4.43 29.63 19.04
C LYS A 205 -4.57 28.41 18.16
N VAL A 206 -5.47 28.44 17.19
CA VAL A 206 -5.66 27.36 16.21
C VAL A 206 -5.18 27.82 14.85
N PHE A 207 -4.26 27.07 14.22
CA PHE A 207 -3.73 27.42 12.90
C PHE A 207 -3.24 26.21 12.10
N PRO A 208 -3.30 26.25 10.77
CA PRO A 208 -2.75 25.19 9.94
C PRO A 208 -1.23 25.34 9.75
N LEU A 209 -0.49 24.23 9.76
CA LEU A 209 0.97 24.19 9.49
C LEU A 209 1.33 24.28 8.01
N SER A 210 0.38 23.94 7.14
CA SER A 210 0.48 24.10 5.69
C SER A 210 -0.63 25.03 5.20
N ASP A 211 -0.56 25.48 3.96
CA ASP A 211 -1.70 26.18 3.36
C ASP A 211 -2.92 25.26 3.35
N ALA A 212 -3.87 25.51 4.26
CA ALA A 212 -5.05 24.69 4.47
C ALA A 212 -6.05 24.78 3.31
N ARG A 213 -5.78 25.59 2.28
CA ARG A 213 -6.54 25.61 1.02
C ARG A 213 -6.08 24.55 0.05
N ILE A 214 -4.89 24.00 0.28
CA ILE A 214 -4.31 22.96 -0.56
C ILE A 214 -4.67 21.61 0.07
N ALA A 215 -5.71 20.98 -0.48
CA ALA A 215 -6.02 19.60 -0.16
C ALA A 215 -4.89 18.69 -0.65
N ARG A 216 -4.11 18.13 0.29
CA ARG A 216 -3.08 17.14 -0.03
C ARG A 216 -3.70 15.76 -0.09
N PHE A 217 -3.61 15.13 -1.25
CA PHE A 217 -4.05 13.75 -1.46
C PHE A 217 -2.87 12.78 -1.41
N GLU A 218 -2.98 11.75 -0.59
CA GLU A 218 -2.03 10.65 -0.53
C GLU A 218 -2.74 9.34 -0.89
N THR A 219 -2.07 8.53 -1.73
CA THR A 219 -2.57 7.21 -2.11
C THR A 219 -1.69 6.16 -1.46
N THR A 220 -2.20 5.50 -0.43
CA THR A 220 -1.52 4.38 0.21
C THR A 220 -1.85 3.10 -0.55
N ARG A 221 -0.97 2.73 -1.50
CA ARG A 221 -1.05 1.40 -2.13
C ARG A 221 -0.33 0.40 -1.23
N LYS A 222 -1.08 -0.45 -0.53
CA LYS A 222 -0.50 -1.54 0.30
C LYS A 222 0.22 -2.60 -0.54
N TYR A 223 -0.21 -2.82 -1.77
CA TYR A 223 0.39 -3.78 -2.70
C TYR A 223 0.52 -3.17 -4.11
N GLY A 224 1.74 -3.17 -4.64
CA GLY A 224 2.05 -2.75 -5.99
C GLY A 224 2.54 -3.88 -6.90
N TYR A 225 2.67 -3.59 -8.19
CA TYR A 225 3.27 -4.51 -9.17
C TYR A 225 4.71 -4.87 -8.80
N THR A 226 5.46 -3.94 -8.20
CA THR A 226 6.82 -4.16 -7.70
C THR A 226 6.84 -5.19 -6.58
N ASP A 227 5.85 -5.20 -5.70
CA ASP A 227 5.77 -6.14 -4.58
C ASP A 227 5.43 -7.54 -5.08
N LEU A 228 4.55 -7.65 -6.08
CA LEU A 228 4.28 -8.93 -6.76
C LEU A 228 5.54 -9.50 -7.42
N ILE A 229 6.28 -8.68 -8.17
CA ILE A 229 7.52 -9.11 -8.82
C ILE A 229 8.58 -9.50 -7.78
N SER A 230 8.71 -8.74 -6.69
CA SER A 230 9.64 -9.02 -5.60
C SER A 230 9.30 -10.35 -4.91
N ASN A 231 8.02 -10.57 -4.57
CA ASN A 231 7.56 -11.79 -3.94
C ASN A 231 7.74 -13.01 -4.86
N LEU A 232 7.40 -12.87 -6.14
CA LEU A 232 7.55 -13.96 -7.11
C LEU A 232 9.02 -14.28 -7.37
N GLY A 233 9.87 -13.25 -7.51
CA GLY A 233 11.30 -13.39 -7.68
C GLY A 233 11.98 -14.02 -6.46
N GLY A 234 11.61 -13.59 -5.25
CA GLY A 234 12.11 -14.16 -4.00
C GLY A 234 11.70 -15.62 -3.82
N PHE A 235 10.44 -15.96 -4.11
CA PHE A 235 9.95 -17.33 -4.05
C PHE A 235 10.65 -18.24 -5.08
N TYR A 236 10.75 -17.80 -6.33
CA TYR A 236 11.45 -18.56 -7.37
C TYR A 236 12.94 -18.72 -7.04
N GLY A 237 13.60 -17.66 -6.58
CA GLY A 237 15.01 -17.69 -6.17
C GLY A 237 15.25 -18.64 -5.00
N ALA A 238 14.35 -18.66 -4.02
CA ALA A 238 14.43 -19.60 -2.88
C ALA A 238 14.30 -21.06 -3.34
N ILE A 239 13.30 -21.37 -4.18
CA ILE A 239 13.12 -22.72 -4.74
C ILE A 239 14.32 -23.12 -5.61
N ALA A 240 14.78 -22.23 -6.49
CA ALA A 240 15.92 -22.50 -7.36
C ALA A 240 17.21 -22.72 -6.55
N GLY A 241 17.42 -21.97 -5.48
CA GLY A 241 18.54 -22.15 -4.55
C GLY A 241 18.46 -23.49 -3.82
N ILE A 242 17.29 -23.84 -3.27
CA ILE A 242 17.05 -25.15 -2.63
C ILE A 242 17.31 -26.29 -3.61
N PHE A 243 16.76 -26.18 -4.83
CA PHE A 243 16.94 -27.17 -5.87
C PHE A 243 18.42 -27.33 -6.25
N SER A 244 19.13 -26.22 -6.46
CA SER A 244 20.56 -26.22 -6.78
C SER A 244 21.41 -26.81 -5.65
N LEU A 245 21.02 -26.60 -4.38
CA LEU A 245 21.70 -27.16 -3.22
C LEU A 245 21.50 -28.68 -3.09
N PHE A 246 20.30 -29.19 -3.37
CA PHE A 246 20.01 -30.63 -3.30
C PHE A 246 20.56 -31.41 -4.49
N PHE A 247 20.37 -30.90 -5.70
CA PHE A 247 20.70 -31.63 -6.95
C PHE A 247 22.03 -31.21 -7.57
N GLY A 248 22.61 -30.09 -7.16
CA GLY A 248 23.84 -29.57 -7.73
C GLY A 248 23.59 -28.70 -8.96
N MET A 249 24.59 -27.91 -9.34
CA MET A 249 24.55 -27.05 -10.52
C MET A 249 25.43 -27.66 -11.59
N GLN A 250 24.84 -28.00 -12.74
CA GLN A 250 25.42 -28.81 -13.81
C GLN A 250 26.85 -28.42 -14.23
N ARG A 251 27.19 -27.12 -14.12
CA ARG A 251 28.48 -26.56 -14.56
C ARG A 251 29.55 -26.46 -13.47
N HIS A 252 29.17 -26.43 -12.19
CA HIS A 252 30.09 -26.16 -11.07
C HIS A 252 30.24 -27.35 -10.13
N GLU A 253 29.12 -27.99 -9.79
CA GLU A 253 29.14 -29.22 -9.00
C GLU A 253 27.87 -30.02 -9.33
N PRO A 254 27.95 -31.02 -10.24
CA PRO A 254 26.78 -31.76 -10.71
C PRO A 254 26.18 -32.69 -9.65
N TRP A 255 26.83 -32.82 -8.49
CA TRP A 255 26.40 -33.68 -7.39
C TRP A 255 26.12 -32.86 -6.14
N GLY A 256 24.83 -32.54 -5.92
CA GLY A 256 24.38 -31.81 -4.73
C GLY A 256 24.35 -32.63 -3.45
N LEU A 257 23.88 -32.02 -2.36
CA LEU A 257 23.82 -32.65 -1.04
C LEU A 257 22.97 -33.93 -1.02
N ALA A 258 21.96 -34.04 -1.90
CA ALA A 258 21.13 -35.23 -1.95
C ALA A 258 21.93 -36.48 -2.35
N GLN A 259 22.83 -36.35 -3.33
CA GLN A 259 23.68 -37.45 -3.79
C GLN A 259 24.85 -37.75 -2.86
N LYS A 260 25.36 -36.74 -2.17
CA LYS A 260 26.43 -36.91 -1.17
C LYS A 260 25.91 -37.54 0.14
N TYR A 261 24.73 -37.15 0.60
CA TYR A 261 24.24 -37.51 1.94
C TYR A 261 22.91 -38.29 1.94
N LEU A 262 21.89 -37.86 1.18
CA LEU A 262 20.56 -38.51 1.20
C LEU A 262 20.53 -39.87 0.50
N PHE A 263 21.31 -40.07 -0.57
CA PHE A 263 21.47 -41.37 -1.22
C PHE A 263 22.44 -42.32 -0.49
N SER A 264 22.78 -42.02 0.78
CA SER A 264 23.50 -42.94 1.68
C SER A 264 22.64 -44.12 2.13
N CYS A 265 21.31 -44.09 1.92
CA CYS A 265 20.46 -45.25 2.11
C CYS A 265 20.94 -46.42 1.23
N THR A 266 21.29 -47.53 1.87
CA THR A 266 21.97 -48.67 1.24
C THR A 266 21.17 -49.28 0.08
N GLN A 267 19.84 -49.26 0.14
CA GLN A 267 18.96 -49.83 -0.88
C GLN A 267 18.84 -48.93 -2.12
N CYS A 268 18.66 -47.61 -1.94
CA CYS A 268 18.62 -46.63 -3.03
C CYS A 268 19.97 -46.53 -3.74
N ARG A 269 21.07 -46.57 -2.97
CA ARG A 269 22.44 -46.59 -3.53
C ARG A 269 22.69 -47.82 -4.40
N LYS A 270 22.20 -48.99 -4.00
CA LYS A 270 22.31 -50.23 -4.80
C LYS A 270 21.52 -50.14 -6.11
N SER A 271 20.31 -49.59 -6.08
CA SER A 271 19.48 -49.43 -7.28
C SER A 271 20.12 -48.46 -8.29
N LEU A 272 20.54 -47.28 -7.83
CA LEU A 272 21.26 -46.30 -8.65
C LEU A 272 22.56 -46.87 -9.21
N LYS A 273 23.41 -47.50 -8.38
CA LYS A 273 24.64 -48.14 -8.85
C LYS A 273 24.37 -49.20 -9.90
N ARG A 274 23.32 -50.02 -9.75
CA ARG A 274 22.91 -51.01 -10.76
C ARG A 274 22.47 -50.35 -12.06
N TYR A 275 21.70 -49.27 -11.99
CA TYR A 275 21.28 -48.52 -13.18
C TYR A 275 22.48 -47.91 -13.92
N PHE A 276 23.35 -47.19 -13.21
CA PHE A 276 24.56 -46.61 -13.80
C PHE A 276 25.49 -47.69 -14.35
N ALA A 277 25.66 -48.81 -13.64
CA ALA A 277 26.44 -49.93 -14.14
C ALA A 277 25.83 -50.51 -15.43
N LYS A 278 24.52 -50.71 -15.47
CA LYS A 278 23.83 -51.23 -16.66
C LYS A 278 23.94 -50.29 -17.86
N LYS A 279 23.93 -48.97 -17.64
CA LYS A 279 23.87 -47.97 -18.71
C LYS A 279 25.24 -47.49 -19.19
N TYR A 280 26.25 -47.40 -18.31
CA TYR A 280 27.53 -46.77 -18.63
C TYR A 280 28.77 -47.68 -18.42
N VAL A 281 28.59 -48.93 -17.98
CA VAL A 281 29.70 -49.90 -17.90
C VAL A 281 29.58 -50.86 -19.09
N SER A 282 30.64 -50.90 -19.90
CA SER A 282 30.76 -51.76 -21.08
C SER A 282 31.93 -52.73 -20.91
N SER A 283 31.99 -53.76 -21.77
CA SER A 283 33.15 -54.65 -21.96
C SER A 283 34.45 -53.89 -22.26
N ALA A 284 34.35 -52.65 -22.78
CA ALA A 284 35.44 -51.73 -23.06
C ALA A 284 35.89 -50.88 -21.85
N GLY A 285 35.36 -51.17 -20.65
CA GLY A 285 35.68 -50.48 -19.41
C GLY A 285 34.82 -49.25 -19.12
N ILE A 286 35.05 -48.62 -17.97
CA ILE A 286 34.30 -47.42 -17.54
C ILE A 286 34.91 -46.16 -18.18
N PRO A 287 34.16 -45.40 -19.00
CA PRO A 287 34.65 -44.15 -19.56
C PRO A 287 35.11 -43.16 -18.48
N LEU A 288 36.13 -42.35 -18.78
CA LEU A 288 36.74 -41.34 -17.90
C LEU A 288 37.49 -41.86 -16.65
N VAL A 289 37.22 -43.09 -16.20
CA VAL A 289 37.89 -43.69 -15.03
C VAL A 289 39.04 -44.62 -15.46
N GLU A 290 38.79 -45.49 -16.43
CA GLU A 290 39.79 -46.46 -16.88
C GLU A 290 40.55 -45.94 -18.10
N LYS A 291 41.87 -46.16 -18.16
CA LYS A 291 42.68 -45.69 -19.30
C LYS A 291 42.33 -46.48 -20.57
N VAL A 292 42.18 -45.79 -21.71
CA VAL A 292 41.82 -46.40 -23.01
C VAL A 292 42.80 -47.50 -23.43
N ASN A 293 44.08 -47.33 -23.09
CA ASN A 293 45.15 -48.29 -23.42
C ASN A 293 45.21 -49.52 -22.50
N LYS A 294 44.44 -49.56 -21.41
CA LYS A 294 44.36 -50.70 -20.46
C LYS A 294 43.08 -51.50 -20.63
N ARG A 295 42.46 -51.40 -21.78
CA ARG A 295 41.18 -51.99 -22.08
C ARG A 295 41.32 -53.51 -22.35
N PRO A 296 40.34 -54.35 -21.98
CA PRO A 296 40.37 -55.77 -22.29
C PRO A 296 40.56 -56.02 -23.80
N GLU A 297 41.46 -56.95 -24.14
CA GLU A 297 41.72 -57.34 -25.53
C GLU A 297 40.43 -57.84 -26.20
N GLY A 298 40.15 -57.36 -27.42
CA GLY A 298 38.95 -57.73 -28.19
C GLY A 298 37.68 -56.91 -27.94
N SER A 299 37.68 -55.94 -27.02
CA SER A 299 36.53 -55.03 -26.85
C SER A 299 36.43 -53.99 -27.99
N SER A 300 35.32 -53.25 -28.12
CA SER A 300 35.11 -52.22 -29.16
C SER A 300 35.34 -50.77 -28.66
N LEU A 301 36.15 -49.98 -29.38
CA LEU A 301 36.44 -48.59 -28.99
C LEU A 301 35.22 -47.70 -29.25
N GLU A 302 34.51 -48.00 -30.34
CA GLU A 302 33.27 -47.36 -30.75
C GLU A 302 32.21 -47.40 -29.64
N GLU A 303 32.01 -48.58 -29.02
CA GLU A 303 31.05 -48.74 -27.92
C GLU A 303 31.38 -47.81 -26.75
N ARG A 304 32.66 -47.67 -26.42
CA ARG A 304 33.11 -46.79 -25.34
C ARG A 304 32.88 -45.32 -25.66
N VAL A 305 33.07 -44.90 -26.91
CA VAL A 305 32.82 -43.53 -27.36
C VAL A 305 31.33 -43.22 -27.32
N GLN A 306 30.47 -44.12 -27.80
CA GLN A 306 29.01 -43.95 -27.77
C GLN A 306 28.46 -43.82 -26.35
N ILE A 307 29.00 -44.61 -25.40
CA ILE A 307 28.63 -44.49 -23.99
C ILE A 307 29.10 -43.16 -23.41
N LEU A 308 30.29 -42.69 -23.79
CA LEU A 308 30.81 -41.40 -23.35
C LEU A 308 29.95 -40.24 -23.89
N GLU A 309 29.59 -40.27 -25.16
CA GLU A 309 28.68 -39.27 -25.77
C GLU A 309 27.32 -39.27 -25.05
N SER A 310 26.76 -40.45 -24.78
CA SER A 310 25.51 -40.58 -24.04
C SER A 310 25.61 -40.01 -22.62
N LEU A 311 26.72 -40.28 -21.91
CA LEU A 311 26.95 -39.76 -20.56
C LEU A 311 27.07 -38.23 -20.57
N LEU A 312 27.81 -37.67 -21.52
CA LEU A 312 27.96 -36.23 -21.66
C LEU A 312 26.63 -35.56 -22.05
N GLN A 313 25.86 -36.15 -22.94
CA GLN A 313 24.54 -35.66 -23.35
C GLN A 313 23.52 -35.70 -22.19
N ASP A 314 23.53 -36.77 -21.39
CA ASP A 314 22.56 -36.94 -20.30
C ASP A 314 22.80 -35.95 -19.14
N TYR A 315 24.05 -35.54 -18.91
CA TYR A 315 24.43 -34.81 -17.68
C TYR A 315 25.17 -33.51 -17.88
N TYR A 316 25.77 -33.22 -19.03
CA TYR A 316 26.70 -32.09 -19.17
C TYR A 316 26.48 -31.21 -20.40
N LEU A 317 25.95 -31.76 -21.49
CA LEU A 317 25.80 -31.08 -22.77
C LEU A 317 24.33 -30.97 -23.15
N ASP A 318 23.85 -29.74 -23.32
CA ASP A 318 22.56 -29.49 -23.98
C ASP A 318 22.73 -29.62 -25.50
N ASP A 319 22.14 -30.67 -26.05
CA ASP A 319 22.18 -30.96 -27.49
C ASP A 319 21.04 -30.27 -28.27
N TYR A 320 20.20 -29.45 -27.62
CA TYR A 320 19.07 -28.78 -28.23
C TYR A 320 19.47 -28.00 -29.50
N TYR A 321 20.54 -27.22 -29.41
CA TYR A 321 21.00 -26.43 -30.54
C TYR A 321 21.60 -27.31 -31.65
N LEU A 322 22.29 -28.39 -31.28
CA LEU A 322 22.86 -29.35 -32.23
C LEU A 322 21.76 -30.12 -32.99
N LYS A 323 20.67 -30.49 -32.30
CA LYS A 323 19.44 -31.04 -32.90
C LYS A 323 18.83 -30.06 -33.91
N LYS A 324 18.72 -28.78 -33.55
CA LYS A 324 18.21 -27.74 -34.45
C LYS A 324 19.06 -27.62 -35.73
N ILE A 325 20.38 -27.70 -35.64
CA ILE A 325 21.28 -27.72 -36.81
C ILE A 325 21.03 -28.95 -37.69
N LYS A 326 20.87 -30.14 -37.09
CA LYS A 326 20.57 -31.39 -37.81
C LYS A 326 19.25 -31.27 -38.58
N ASP A 327 18.24 -30.66 -38.00
CA ASP A 327 16.93 -30.45 -38.64
C ASP A 327 17.04 -29.51 -39.84
N VAL A 328 17.77 -28.39 -39.70
CA VAL A 328 18.03 -27.46 -40.80
C VAL A 328 18.78 -28.17 -41.95
N ARG A 329 19.84 -28.93 -41.63
CA ARG A 329 20.59 -29.71 -42.62
C ARG A 329 19.70 -30.71 -43.36
N THR A 330 18.80 -31.37 -42.64
CA THR A 330 17.86 -32.35 -43.21
C THR A 330 16.83 -31.68 -44.11
N LYS A 331 16.29 -30.53 -43.70
CA LYS A 331 15.37 -29.71 -44.51
C LYS A 331 16.05 -29.23 -45.79
N HIS A 332 17.29 -28.76 -45.69
CA HIS A 332 18.07 -28.33 -46.86
C HIS A 332 18.31 -29.48 -47.84
N LYS A 333 18.72 -30.66 -47.36
CA LYS A 333 18.84 -31.87 -48.21
C LYS A 333 17.53 -32.26 -48.89
N LYS A 334 16.39 -32.16 -48.18
CA LYS A 334 15.06 -32.44 -48.76
C LYS A 334 14.69 -31.43 -49.85
N LEU A 335 14.98 -30.15 -49.64
CA LEU A 335 14.77 -29.10 -50.66
C LEU A 335 15.64 -29.35 -51.88
N LEU A 336 16.93 -29.62 -51.70
CA LEU A 336 17.87 -29.87 -52.80
C LEU A 336 17.41 -31.07 -53.67
N LYS A 337 16.98 -32.17 -53.03
CA LYS A 337 16.37 -33.31 -53.75
C LYS A 337 15.08 -32.94 -54.51
N LYS A 338 14.27 -32.03 -53.98
CA LYS A 338 13.03 -31.57 -54.64
C LYS A 338 13.34 -30.70 -55.86
N TYR A 339 14.35 -29.83 -55.78
CA TYR A 339 14.82 -29.03 -56.92
C TYR A 339 15.41 -29.93 -58.01
N SER A 340 16.34 -30.83 -57.68
CA SER A 340 16.92 -31.74 -58.67
C SER A 340 15.90 -32.66 -59.36
N ARG A 341 14.81 -33.05 -58.68
CA ARG A 341 13.70 -33.79 -59.31
C ARG A 341 12.92 -32.92 -60.31
N LYS A 342 12.62 -31.67 -59.96
CA LYS A 342 11.94 -30.74 -60.87
C LYS A 342 12.78 -30.40 -62.09
N ASP A 343 14.10 -30.23 -61.91
CA ASP A 343 15.01 -29.95 -63.02
C ASP A 343 15.10 -31.15 -63.98
N ASN A 344 15.10 -32.38 -63.44
CA ASN A 344 15.05 -33.60 -64.26
C ASN A 344 13.70 -33.77 -64.98
N GLU A 345 12.57 -33.53 -64.32
CA GLU A 345 11.23 -33.57 -64.94
C GLU A 345 11.10 -32.52 -66.07
N ASN A 346 11.61 -31.31 -65.85
CA ASN A 346 11.64 -30.26 -66.87
C ASN A 346 12.58 -30.60 -68.04
N THR A 347 13.69 -31.29 -67.77
CA THR A 347 14.64 -31.72 -68.81
C THR A 347 14.08 -32.86 -69.65
N GLU A 348 13.36 -33.81 -69.04
CA GLU A 348 12.66 -34.89 -69.76
C GLU A 348 11.49 -34.36 -70.60
N LEU A 349 10.70 -33.41 -70.07
CA LEU A 349 9.64 -32.73 -70.84
C LEU A 349 10.21 -32.01 -72.07
N ASN A 350 11.32 -31.29 -71.91
CA ASN A 350 11.96 -30.58 -73.01
C ASN A 350 12.62 -31.53 -74.03
N ALA A 351 13.11 -32.70 -73.60
CA ALA A 351 13.65 -33.72 -74.50
C ALA A 351 12.56 -34.53 -75.25
N SER A 352 11.34 -34.59 -74.71
CA SER A 352 10.18 -35.24 -75.37
C SER A 352 9.43 -34.35 -76.39
N LEU A 353 9.78 -33.06 -76.45
CA LEU A 353 9.19 -32.05 -77.34
C LEU A 353 10.06 -31.73 -78.57
N VAL A 354 11.19 -32.42 -78.74
CA VAL A 354 12.07 -32.39 -79.93
C VAL A 354 11.96 -33.73 -80.63
#